data_AF-A0A969S254-F1
#
_entry.id   AF-A0A969S254-F1
#
_cell.length_a   1.000
_cell.length_b   1.000
_cell.length_c   1.000
_cell.angle_alpha   90.00
_cell.angle_beta   90.00
_cell.angle_gamma   90.00
#
_symmetry.space_group_name_H-M   'P 1'
#
loop_
_entity.id
_entity.type
_entity.pdbx_description
1 polymer ?
#
loop_
_entity_poly.entity_id
_entity_poly.type
_entity_poly.pdbx_seq_one_letter_code
_entity_poly.pdbx_strand_id
1 'polypeptide(L)'
;MKTIDDRIAATQTRITQQRRGKWKTWVQPNPIGIVANILGGGDAQRVEQAIGDLELNRGELHRRRAAVETQTREQVLGLVLEIERLERSIVAMQSAQAANAQRLAVIEVGYKFGQGSTVEMMALWQAVEAEKGRIGEVENDRSQAIQKLATMTNYDVPLAER
;
A
#
# COMPACT_ATOMS: atom_id res chain seq x y z
N MET A 1 3.60 -0.30 19.16
CA MET A 1 4.30 -1.28 18.29
C MET A 1 5.59 -0.63 17.81
N LYS A 2 6.79 -1.22 18.01
CA LYS A 2 8.07 -0.59 17.63
C LYS A 2 8.27 -0.66 16.11
N THR A 3 8.66 0.45 15.48
CA THR A 3 8.88 0.55 14.03
C THR A 3 10.16 -0.19 13.59
N ILE A 4 10.34 -0.44 12.29
CA ILE A 4 11.59 -1.02 11.76
C ILE A 4 12.78 -0.11 12.10
N ASP A 5 12.57 1.21 12.12
CA ASP A 5 13.60 2.20 12.46
C ASP A 5 14.00 2.12 13.94
N ASP A 6 13.03 1.95 14.85
CA ASP A 6 13.31 1.71 16.27
C ASP A 6 14.14 0.43 16.49
N ARG A 7 13.88 -0.60 15.67
CA ARG A 7 14.60 -1.88 15.73
C ARG A 7 16.02 -1.75 15.18
N ILE A 8 16.22 -1.01 14.09
CA ILE A 8 17.55 -0.69 13.55
C ILE A 8 18.36 0.09 14.59
N ALA A 9 17.76 1.14 15.18
CA ALA A 9 18.40 1.96 16.21
C ALA A 9 18.77 1.13 17.45
N ALA A 10 17.85 0.32 17.97
CA ALA A 10 18.11 -0.55 19.11
C ALA A 10 19.22 -1.59 18.82
N THR A 11 19.26 -2.14 17.62
CA THR A 11 20.32 -3.08 17.20
C THR A 11 21.66 -2.38 17.13
N GLN A 12 21.71 -1.15 16.62
CA GLN A 12 22.93 -0.33 16.60
C GLN A 12 23.44 0.00 18.01
N THR A 13 22.54 0.30 18.95
CA THR A 13 22.92 0.51 20.36
C THR A 13 23.53 -0.76 20.96
N ARG A 14 22.96 -1.94 20.69
CA ARG A 14 23.48 -3.23 21.17
C ARG A 14 24.86 -3.55 20.60
N ILE A 15 25.07 -3.36 19.29
CA ILE A 15 26.38 -3.51 18.64
C ILE A 15 27.41 -2.59 19.31
N THR A 16 27.04 -1.32 19.54
CA THR A 16 27.94 -0.33 20.16
C THR A 16 28.30 -0.71 21.59
N GLN A 17 27.34 -1.22 22.37
CA GLN A 17 27.56 -1.70 23.74
C GLN A 17 28.47 -2.93 23.77
N GLN A 18 28.24 -3.92 22.90
CA GLN A 18 29.10 -5.11 22.81
C GLN A 18 30.53 -4.76 22.36
N ARG A 19 30.68 -3.87 21.36
CA ARG A 19 31.98 -3.35 20.93
C ARG A 19 32.73 -2.64 22.07
N ARG A 20 32.03 -1.80 22.85
CA ARG A 20 32.62 -1.13 24.04
C ARG A 20 32.98 -2.10 25.16
N GLY A 21 32.30 -3.24 25.29
CA GLY A 21 32.60 -4.27 26.26
C GLY A 21 33.73 -5.22 25.84
N LYS A 22 34.09 -5.26 24.54
CA LYS A 22 35.03 -6.22 23.96
C LYS A 22 36.42 -6.19 24.58
N TRP A 23 36.93 -5.04 25.01
CA TRP A 23 38.25 -4.99 25.66
C TRP A 23 38.26 -5.71 27.02
N LYS A 24 37.12 -5.82 27.70
CA LYS A 24 37.02 -6.46 29.02
C LYS A 24 37.32 -7.95 28.96
N THR A 25 36.99 -8.61 27.85
CA THR A 25 37.31 -10.05 27.66
C THR A 25 38.80 -10.31 27.46
N TRP A 26 39.59 -9.28 27.12
CA TRP A 26 41.04 -9.37 27.00
C TRP A 26 41.80 -9.02 28.28
N VAL A 27 41.18 -8.23 29.17
CA VAL A 27 41.83 -7.69 30.40
C VAL A 27 41.39 -8.44 31.67
N GLN A 28 40.43 -9.35 31.58
CA GLN A 28 39.99 -10.15 32.73
C GLN A 28 41.13 -11.04 33.26
N PRO A 29 41.37 -11.06 34.59
CA PRO A 29 42.47 -11.81 35.21
C PRO A 29 42.13 -13.31 35.32
N ASN A 30 41.81 -13.94 34.19
CA ASN A 30 41.59 -15.38 34.07
C ASN A 30 42.61 -15.97 33.09
N PRO A 31 43.65 -16.68 33.57
CA PRO A 31 44.73 -17.19 32.71
C PRO A 31 44.24 -18.22 31.69
N ILE A 32 43.22 -19.03 32.03
CA ILE A 32 42.63 -20.01 31.11
C ILE A 32 41.87 -19.29 29.98
N GLY A 33 41.15 -18.21 30.30
CA GLY A 33 40.42 -17.39 29.33
C GLY A 33 41.32 -16.68 28.34
N ILE A 34 42.49 -16.19 28.77
CA ILE A 34 43.49 -15.54 27.91
C ILE A 34 44.06 -16.54 26.89
N VAL A 35 44.45 -17.75 27.34
CA VAL A 35 44.95 -18.80 26.44
C VAL A 35 43.86 -19.24 25.45
N ALA A 36 42.62 -19.40 25.92
CA ALA A 36 41.48 -19.72 25.05
C ALA A 36 41.19 -18.62 24.01
N ASN A 37 41.34 -17.34 24.36
CA ASN A 37 41.20 -16.22 23.41
C ASN A 37 42.29 -16.22 22.33
N ILE A 38 43.53 -16.56 22.68
CA ILE A 38 44.66 -16.66 21.74
C ILE A 38 44.48 -17.84 20.77
N LEU A 39 44.01 -18.97 21.29
CA LEU A 39 43.71 -20.17 20.49
C LEU A 39 42.37 -20.07 19.74
N GLY A 40 41.68 -18.94 19.82
CA GLY A 40 40.48 -18.67 19.04
C GLY A 40 39.25 -19.46 19.48
N GLY A 41 39.10 -19.74 20.78
CA GLY A 41 37.92 -20.40 21.37
C GLY A 41 37.36 -19.71 22.62
N GLY A 42 37.88 -18.53 22.98
CA GLY A 42 37.50 -17.81 24.21
C GLY A 42 36.39 -16.77 24.02
N ASP A 43 36.07 -16.05 25.11
CA ASP A 43 35.02 -15.03 25.18
C ASP A 43 35.16 -13.91 24.13
N ALA A 44 36.38 -13.59 23.70
CA ALA A 44 36.60 -12.59 22.65
C ALA A 44 36.01 -13.03 21.30
N GLN A 45 36.07 -14.32 20.96
CA GLN A 45 35.47 -14.86 19.74
C GLN A 45 33.95 -14.92 19.86
N ARG A 46 33.41 -15.29 21.02
CA ARG A 46 31.96 -15.28 21.28
C ARG A 46 31.35 -13.88 21.15
N VAL A 47 32.05 -12.86 21.66
CA VAL A 47 31.63 -11.46 21.50
C VAL A 47 31.69 -11.03 20.03
N GLU A 48 32.72 -11.44 19.28
CA GLU A 48 32.80 -11.12 17.85
C GLU A 48 31.69 -11.78 17.02
N GLN A 49 31.38 -13.04 17.31
CA GLN A 49 30.26 -13.75 16.68
C GLN A 49 28.93 -13.06 17.01
N ALA A 50 28.71 -12.68 18.28
CA ALA A 50 27.49 -11.97 18.68
C ALA A 50 27.36 -10.59 18.01
N ILE A 51 28.47 -9.86 17.84
CA ILE A 51 28.49 -8.60 17.09
C ILE A 51 28.16 -8.86 15.61
N GLY A 52 28.76 -9.90 15.01
CA GLY A 52 28.49 -10.31 13.63
C GLY A 52 27.03 -10.69 13.40
N ASP A 53 26.42 -11.45 14.30
CA ASP A 53 24.99 -11.82 14.25
C ASP A 53 24.09 -10.58 14.33
N LEU A 54 24.42 -9.62 15.20
CA LEU A 54 23.69 -8.36 15.30
C LEU A 54 23.84 -7.51 14.03
N GLU A 55 25.02 -7.50 13.40
CA GLU A 55 25.27 -6.80 12.14
C GLU A 55 24.49 -7.43 10.97
N LEU A 56 24.46 -8.76 10.89
CA LEU A 56 23.63 -9.48 9.92
C LEU A 56 22.14 -9.17 10.11
N ASN A 57 21.64 -9.20 11.35
CA ASN A 57 20.26 -8.87 11.66
C ASN A 57 19.94 -7.41 11.30
N ARG A 58 20.86 -6.47 11.56
CA ARG A 58 20.70 -5.07 11.14
C ARG A 58 20.64 -4.95 9.61
N GLY A 59 21.49 -5.67 8.88
CA GLY A 59 21.46 -5.72 7.41
C GLY A 59 20.13 -6.25 6.88
N GLU A 60 19.61 -7.31 7.48
CA GLU A 60 18.30 -7.87 7.15
C GLU A 60 17.15 -6.87 7.42
N LEU A 61 17.20 -6.14 8.53
CA LEU A 61 16.23 -5.08 8.82
C LEU A 61 16.27 -3.94 7.78
N HIS A 62 17.47 -3.54 7.34
CA HIS A 62 17.61 -2.55 6.26
C HIS A 62 17.04 -3.05 4.93
N ARG A 63 17.29 -4.32 4.56
CA ARG A 63 16.69 -4.92 3.35
C ARG A 63 15.17 -4.96 3.44
N ARG A 64 14.62 -5.41 4.57
CA ARG A 64 13.17 -5.44 4.79
C ARG A 64 12.56 -4.04 4.71
N ARG A 65 13.23 -3.03 5.26
CA ARG A 65 12.81 -1.63 5.13
C ARG A 65 12.72 -1.20 3.67
N ALA A 66 13.77 -1.43 2.88
CA ALA A 66 13.80 -1.06 1.47
C ALA A 66 12.74 -1.81 0.65
N ALA A 67 12.53 -3.10 0.95
CA ALA A 67 11.48 -3.89 0.32
C ALA A 67 10.08 -3.34 0.63
N VAL A 68 9.80 -3.03 1.89
CA VAL A 68 8.52 -2.42 2.32
C VAL A 68 8.33 -1.04 1.66
N GLU A 69 9.37 -0.22 1.60
CA GLU A 69 9.29 1.10 0.95
C GLU A 69 8.97 0.97 -0.55
N THR A 70 9.65 0.05 -1.24
CA THR A 70 9.43 -0.22 -2.67
C THR A 70 8.01 -0.73 -2.90
N GLN A 71 7.57 -1.70 -2.11
CA GLN A 71 6.23 -2.28 -2.20
C GLN A 71 5.15 -1.23 -1.96
N THR A 72 5.29 -0.39 -0.92
CA THR A 72 4.33 0.69 -0.64
C THR A 72 4.28 1.69 -1.78
N ARG A 73 5.43 2.05 -2.36
CA ARG A 73 5.50 2.96 -3.51
C ARG A 73 4.77 2.38 -4.73
N GLU A 74 5.01 1.12 -5.04
CA GLU A 74 4.33 0.43 -6.15
C GLU A 74 2.81 0.35 -5.93
N GLN A 75 2.38 0.04 -4.70
CA GLN A 75 0.96 -0.01 -4.36
C GLN A 75 0.28 1.36 -4.47
N VAL A 76 0.94 2.43 -3.99
CA VAL A 76 0.44 3.80 -4.11
C VAL A 76 0.32 4.21 -5.58
N LEU A 77 1.35 3.97 -6.39
CA LEU A 77 1.32 4.24 -7.84
C LEU A 77 0.20 3.46 -8.53
N GLY A 78 0.03 2.18 -8.19
CA GLY A 78 -1.04 1.34 -8.72
C GLY A 78 -2.42 1.90 -8.43
N LEU A 79 -2.67 2.34 -7.18
CA LEU A 79 -3.95 2.94 -6.79
C LEU A 79 -4.21 4.27 -7.49
N VAL A 80 -3.20 5.13 -7.64
CA VAL A 80 -3.36 6.41 -8.37
C VAL A 80 -3.73 6.16 -9.82
N LEU A 81 -3.05 5.23 -10.50
CA LEU A 81 -3.37 4.86 -11.88
C LEU A 81 -4.76 4.23 -12.02
N GLU A 82 -5.17 3.44 -11.02
CA GLU A 82 -6.51 2.86 -10.97
C GLU A 82 -7.59 3.94 -10.83
N ILE A 83 -7.38 4.92 -9.94
CA ILE A 83 -8.29 6.07 -9.76
C ILE A 83 -8.42 6.85 -11.07
N GLU A 84 -7.29 7.20 -11.72
CA GLU A 84 -7.32 7.90 -13.02
C GLU A 84 -8.07 7.10 -14.09
N ARG A 85 -7.89 5.78 -14.13
CA ARG A 85 -8.60 4.90 -15.06
C ARG A 85 -10.11 4.92 -14.80
N LEU A 86 -10.52 4.82 -13.53
CA LEU A 86 -11.93 4.85 -13.13
C LEU A 86 -12.55 6.21 -13.44
N GLU A 87 -11.85 7.32 -13.18
CA GLU A 87 -12.31 8.67 -13.54
C GLU A 87 -12.57 8.83 -15.03
N ARG A 88 -11.63 8.39 -15.87
CA ARG A 88 -11.82 8.41 -17.33
C ARG A 88 -13.01 7.56 -17.76
N SER A 89 -13.22 6.41 -17.11
CA SER A 89 -14.37 5.55 -17.37
C SER A 89 -15.69 6.23 -16.99
N ILE A 90 -15.76 6.88 -15.83
CA ILE A 90 -16.95 7.61 -15.37
C ILE A 90 -17.29 8.73 -16.36
N VAL A 91 -16.31 9.54 -16.76
CA VAL A 91 -16.52 10.63 -17.72
C VAL A 91 -17.03 10.10 -19.07
N ALA A 92 -16.46 9.00 -19.56
CA ALA A 92 -16.89 8.37 -20.82
C ALA A 92 -18.33 7.83 -20.72
N MET A 93 -18.67 7.14 -19.62
CA MET A 93 -20.01 6.61 -19.38
C MET A 93 -21.05 7.72 -19.22
N GLN A 94 -20.74 8.78 -18.47
CA GLN A 94 -21.63 9.94 -18.31
C GLN A 94 -21.86 10.67 -19.64
N SER A 95 -20.83 10.79 -20.48
CA SER A 95 -20.98 11.36 -21.83
C SER A 95 -21.88 10.49 -22.71
N ALA A 96 -21.68 9.17 -22.69
CA ALA A 96 -22.55 8.22 -23.41
C ALA A 96 -23.98 8.25 -22.90
N GLN A 97 -24.17 8.35 -21.59
CA GLN A 97 -25.48 8.45 -20.95
C GLN A 97 -26.20 9.74 -21.37
N ALA A 98 -25.53 10.88 -21.40
CA ALA A 98 -26.10 12.14 -21.86
C ALA A 98 -26.56 12.05 -23.33
N ALA A 99 -25.75 11.44 -24.20
CA ALA A 99 -26.13 11.21 -25.60
C ALA A 99 -27.34 10.27 -25.72
N ASN A 100 -27.39 9.20 -24.93
CA ASN A 100 -28.50 8.26 -24.92
C ASN A 100 -29.79 8.89 -24.36
N ALA A 101 -29.70 9.75 -23.35
CA ALA A 101 -30.84 10.46 -22.79
C ALA A 101 -31.52 11.37 -23.84
N GLN A 102 -30.73 12.05 -24.67
CA GLN A 102 -31.26 12.85 -25.79
C GLN A 102 -31.99 11.97 -26.81
N ARG A 103 -31.44 10.80 -27.15
CA ARG A 103 -32.09 9.84 -28.07
C ARG A 103 -33.41 9.32 -27.51
N LEU A 104 -33.42 8.96 -26.23
CA LEU A 104 -34.62 8.52 -25.51
C LEU A 104 -35.72 9.57 -25.51
N ALA A 105 -35.39 10.85 -25.28
CA ALA A 105 -36.37 11.92 -25.30
C ALA A 105 -37.10 11.99 -26.67
N VAL A 106 -36.37 11.80 -27.77
CA VAL A 106 -36.97 11.76 -29.13
C VAL A 106 -37.89 10.55 -29.30
N ILE A 107 -37.46 9.37 -28.86
CA ILE A 107 -38.26 8.14 -28.93
C ILE A 107 -39.52 8.25 -28.06
N GLU A 108 -39.40 8.84 -26.87
CA GLU A 108 -40.51 9.04 -25.93
C GLU A 108 -41.57 9.99 -26.48
N VAL A 109 -41.16 11.03 -27.19
CA VAL A 109 -42.09 11.89 -27.92
C VAL A 109 -42.87 11.08 -28.96
N GLY A 110 -42.19 10.27 -29.79
CA GLY A 110 -42.86 9.39 -30.76
C GLY A 110 -43.86 8.43 -30.10
N TYR A 111 -43.46 7.79 -29.00
CA TYR A 111 -44.31 6.89 -28.21
C TYR A 111 -45.56 7.59 -27.66
N LYS A 112 -45.43 8.82 -27.17
CA LYS A 112 -46.58 9.63 -26.70
C LYS A 112 -47.57 9.95 -27.81
N PHE A 113 -47.12 10.00 -29.07
CA PHE A 113 -47.97 10.16 -30.24
C PHE A 113 -48.43 8.82 -30.85
N GLY A 114 -48.27 7.71 -30.14
CA GLY A 114 -48.73 6.38 -30.55
C GLY A 114 -47.80 5.66 -31.52
N GLN A 115 -46.56 6.14 -31.71
CA GLN A 115 -45.57 5.48 -32.54
C GLN A 115 -44.70 4.53 -31.69
N GLY A 116 -44.65 3.25 -32.05
CA GLY A 116 -43.80 2.24 -31.40
C GLY A 116 -44.53 1.35 -30.40
N SER A 117 -43.77 0.49 -29.70
CA SER A 117 -44.30 -0.52 -28.77
C SER A 117 -44.01 -0.18 -27.31
N THR A 118 -44.99 -0.39 -26.43
CA THR A 118 -44.79 -0.28 -24.96
C THR A 118 -43.69 -1.21 -24.46
N VAL A 119 -43.57 -2.41 -25.04
CA VAL A 119 -42.55 -3.40 -24.64
C VAL A 119 -41.14 -2.87 -24.96
N GLU A 120 -40.96 -2.25 -26.12
CA GLU A 120 -39.69 -1.65 -26.53
C GLU A 120 -39.33 -0.47 -25.61
N MET A 121 -40.31 0.39 -25.30
CA MET A 121 -40.10 1.51 -24.40
C MET A 121 -39.71 1.05 -22.98
N MET A 122 -40.35 0.02 -22.45
CA MET A 122 -39.99 -0.55 -21.15
C MET A 122 -38.57 -1.12 -21.15
N ALA A 123 -38.17 -1.83 -22.21
CA ALA A 123 -36.81 -2.36 -22.33
C ALA A 123 -35.76 -1.23 -22.38
N LEU A 124 -36.06 -0.12 -23.06
CA LEU A 124 -35.20 1.05 -23.12
C LEU A 124 -35.05 1.71 -21.73
N TRP A 125 -36.14 1.86 -20.97
CA TRP A 125 -36.06 2.39 -19.60
C TRP A 125 -35.27 1.49 -18.66
N GLN A 126 -35.43 0.17 -18.76
CA GLN A 126 -34.64 -0.78 -17.99
C GLN A 126 -33.14 -0.69 -18.32
N ALA A 127 -32.80 -0.56 -19.61
CA ALA A 127 -31.41 -0.40 -20.04
C ALA A 127 -30.77 0.88 -19.47
N VAL A 128 -31.52 1.99 -19.41
CA VAL A 128 -31.06 3.25 -18.83
C VAL A 128 -30.79 3.13 -17.34
N GLU A 129 -31.69 2.45 -16.62
CA GLU A 129 -31.54 2.26 -15.18
C GLU A 129 -30.37 1.33 -14.86
N ALA A 130 -30.17 0.29 -15.67
CA ALA A 130 -28.98 -0.56 -15.58
C ALA A 130 -27.69 0.24 -15.82
N GLU A 131 -27.67 1.14 -16.82
CA GLU A 131 -26.49 1.97 -17.10
C GLU A 131 -26.18 2.94 -15.96
N LYS A 132 -27.21 3.55 -15.33
CA LYS A 132 -27.02 4.36 -14.11
C LYS A 132 -26.42 3.53 -12.97
N GLY A 133 -26.93 2.31 -12.77
CA GLY A 133 -26.41 1.38 -11.77
C GLY A 133 -24.92 1.13 -11.97
N ARG A 134 -24.51 0.85 -13.21
CA ARG A 134 -23.09 0.64 -13.58
C ARG A 134 -22.23 1.87 -13.31
N ILE A 135 -22.70 3.08 -13.62
CA ILE A 135 -21.98 4.31 -13.28
C ILE A 135 -21.79 4.41 -11.76
N GLY A 136 -22.84 4.15 -10.99
CA GLY A 136 -22.78 4.15 -9.52
C GLY A 136 -21.81 3.12 -8.95
N GLU A 137 -21.72 1.93 -9.55
CA GLU A 137 -20.72 0.91 -9.18
C GLU A 137 -19.29 1.42 -9.39
N VAL A 138 -19.00 2.00 -10.56
CA VAL A 138 -17.66 2.53 -10.88
C VAL A 138 -17.31 3.73 -9.98
N GLU A 139 -18.28 4.57 -9.62
CA GLU A 139 -18.08 5.66 -8.65
C GLU A 139 -17.78 5.15 -7.24
N ASN A 140 -18.41 4.05 -6.82
CA ASN A 140 -18.13 3.38 -5.55
C ASN A 140 -16.71 2.79 -5.55
N ASP A 141 -16.34 2.07 -6.61
CA ASP A 141 -14.99 1.52 -6.78
C ASP A 141 -13.92 2.61 -6.70
N ARG A 142 -14.16 3.77 -7.36
CA ARG A 142 -13.29 4.94 -7.28
C ARG A 142 -13.16 5.43 -5.83
N SER A 143 -14.29 5.55 -5.12
CA SER A 143 -14.31 6.02 -3.73
C SER A 143 -13.56 5.08 -2.80
N GLN A 144 -13.69 3.76 -2.99
CA GLN A 144 -12.93 2.75 -2.24
C GLN A 144 -11.43 2.83 -2.53
N ALA A 145 -11.04 3.02 -3.80
CA ALA A 145 -9.64 3.20 -4.18
C ALA A 145 -9.02 4.45 -3.52
N ILE A 146 -9.77 5.56 -3.49
CA ILE A 146 -9.36 6.80 -2.80
C ILE A 146 -9.21 6.59 -1.30
N GLN A 147 -10.18 5.93 -0.65
CA GLN A 147 -10.09 5.63 0.79
C GLN A 147 -8.88 4.75 1.10
N LYS A 148 -8.64 3.73 0.28
CA LYS A 148 -7.46 2.87 0.41
C LYS A 148 -6.17 3.67 0.28
N LEU A 149 -6.08 4.55 -0.72
CA LEU A 149 -4.94 5.44 -0.89
C LEU A 149 -4.73 6.35 0.34
N ALA A 150 -5.80 6.97 0.86
CA ALA A 150 -5.78 7.83 2.04
C ALA A 150 -5.23 7.10 3.28
N THR A 151 -5.69 5.87 3.53
CA THR A 151 -5.18 5.04 4.65
C THR A 151 -3.71 4.68 4.50
N MET A 152 -3.21 4.54 3.27
CA MET A 152 -1.82 4.20 3.00
C MET A 152 -0.87 5.41 3.08
N THR A 153 -1.34 6.59 2.69
CA THR A 153 -0.55 7.83 2.70
C THR A 153 -0.70 8.62 4.00
N ASN A 154 -1.62 8.20 4.88
CA ASN A 154 -2.02 8.95 6.07
C ASN A 154 -2.44 10.40 5.74
N TYR A 155 -3.03 10.57 4.56
CA TYR A 155 -3.52 11.84 4.04
C TYR A 155 -5.04 11.84 4.15
N ASP A 156 -5.60 12.78 4.92
CA ASP A 156 -7.05 13.01 4.93
C ASP A 156 -7.45 13.57 3.57
N VAL A 157 -8.06 12.74 2.73
CA VAL A 157 -8.68 13.20 1.49
C VAL A 157 -10.00 13.85 1.90
N PRO A 158 -10.21 15.16 1.67
CA PRO A 158 -11.51 15.76 1.87
C PRO A 158 -12.47 15.07 0.89
N LEU A 159 -13.37 14.26 1.43
CA LEU A 159 -14.52 13.76 0.69
C LEU A 159 -15.32 15.00 0.30
N ALA A 160 -15.37 15.32 -0.99
CA ALA A 160 -16.20 16.39 -1.50
C ALA A 160 -17.63 16.15 -0.98
N GLU A 161 -18.11 17.09 -0.16
CA GLU A 161 -19.47 17.07 0.38
C GLU A 161 -20.45 16.93 -0.80
N ARG A 162 -21.23 15.84 -0.74
CA ARG A 162 -22.33 15.56 -1.67
C ARG A 162 -23.52 16.46 -1.37
#